data_AF-A0AAV1LXH9-F1
#
_entry.id   AF-A0AAV1LXH9-F1
#
_cell.length_a   1.000
_cell.length_b   1.000
_cell.length_c   1.000
_cell.angle_alpha   90.00
_cell.angle_beta   90.00
_cell.angle_gamma   90.00
#
_symmetry.space_group_name_H-M   'P 1'
#
loop_
_entity.id
_entity.type
_entity.pdbx_description
1 polymer ?
#
loop_
_entity_poly.entity_id
_entity_poly.type
_entity_poly.pdbx_seq_one_letter_code
_entity_poly.pdbx_strand_id
1 'polypeptide(L)' 'MSKADVVNEIHRNARVNFPRRNVITKDIDDLWQADLIDMQSVSKEHKNFRFILTVIDTFSKYAWAFSN' A
#
# COMPACT_ATOMS: atom_id res chain seq x y z
N MET A 1 -9.20 1.99 -37.50
CA MET A 1 -8.99 1.35 -36.19
C MET A 1 -10.30 1.42 -35.42
N SER A 2 -10.86 0.29 -34.99
CA SER A 2 -12.15 0.28 -34.30
C SER A 2 -12.00 0.75 -32.85
N LYS A 3 -13.09 1.20 -32.23
CA LYS A 3 -13.09 1.62 -30.82
C LYS A 3 -12.66 0.49 -29.88
N ALA A 4 -12.97 -0.76 -30.23
CA ALA A 4 -12.56 -1.94 -29.48
C ALA A 4 -11.04 -2.17 -29.54
N ASP A 5 -10.41 -1.89 -30.67
CA ASP A 5 -8.95 -2.05 -30.84
C ASP A 5 -8.17 -1.10 -29.94
N VAL A 6 -8.62 0.15 -29.84
CA VAL A 6 -8.02 1.19 -28.97
C VAL A 6 -8.14 0.80 -27.50
N VAL A 7 -9.32 0.32 -27.07
CA VAL A 7 -9.55 -0.14 -25.68
C VAL A 7 -8.62 -1.31 -25.34
N ASN A 8 -8.49 -2.28 -26.25
CA ASN A 8 -7.60 -3.42 -26.06
C ASN A 8 -6.11 -3.04 -26.03
N GLU A 9 -5.72 -1.97 -26.72
CA GLU A 9 -4.34 -1.47 -26.69
C GLU A 9 -4.03 -0.77 -25.37
N ILE A 10 -4.94 0.08 -24.88
CA ILE A 10 -4.78 0.84 -23.64
C ILE A 10 -4.79 -0.06 -22.40
N HIS A 11 -5.69 -1.06 -22.36
CA HIS A 11 -5.81 -1.97 -21.23
C HIS A 11 -4.93 -3.22 -21.32
N ARG A 12 -4.06 -3.30 -22.33
CA ARG A 12 -3.09 -4.39 -22.41
C ARG A 12 -2.11 -4.26 -21.27
N ASN A 13 -1.83 -5.37 -20.58
CA ASN A 13 -0.80 -5.42 -19.55
C ASN A 13 0.53 -4.83 -20.04
N ALA A 14 1.27 -4.20 -19.12
CA ALA A 14 2.56 -3.58 -19.43
C ALA A 14 3.47 -4.54 -20.19
N ARG A 15 3.95 -4.12 -21.37
CA ARG A 15 4.77 -4.97 -22.26
C ARG A 15 6.19 -5.21 -21.70
N VAL A 16 6.60 -4.43 -20.70
CA VAL A 16 7.94 -4.49 -20.10
C VAL A 16 7.79 -4.63 -18.60
N ASN A 17 8.32 -5.74 -18.08
CA ASN A 17 8.51 -5.91 -16.65
C ASN A 17 9.81 -5.20 -16.26
N PHE A 18 9.71 -4.09 -15.54
CA PHE A 18 10.88 -3.42 -14.98
C PHE A 18 11.50 -4.29 -13.88
N PRO A 19 12.84 -4.42 -13.80
CA PRO A 19 13.47 -5.10 -12.69
C PRO A 19 13.13 -4.35 -11.40
N ARG A 20 12.45 -5.04 -10.48
CA ARG A 20 12.14 -4.52 -9.15
C ARG A 20 12.98 -5.27 -8.13
N ARG A 21 13.35 -4.59 -7.06
CA ARG A 21 14.04 -5.23 -5.93
C ARG A 21 13.08 -6.21 -5.26
N ASN A 22 13.44 -7.49 -5.23
CA ASN A 22 12.70 -8.47 -4.45
C ASN A 22 12.87 -8.15 -2.95
N VAL A 23 11.77 -8.05 -2.23
CA VAL A 23 11.75 -7.98 -0.78
C VAL A 23 11.52 -9.40 -0.29
N ILE A 24 12.51 -9.96 0.41
CA ILE A 24 12.48 -11.32 0.95
C ILE A 24 12.50 -11.18 2.47
N THR A 25 11.50 -11.75 3.13
CA THR A 25 11.46 -11.92 4.58
C THR A 25 11.71 -13.37 4.96
N LYS A 26 12.52 -13.58 5.99
CA LYS A 26 13.02 -14.90 6.39
C LYS A 26 12.32 -15.47 7.61
N ASP A 27 11.88 -14.62 8.53
CA ASP A 27 11.25 -15.02 9.79
C ASP A 27 10.30 -13.93 10.31
N ILE A 28 9.57 -14.23 11.37
CA ILE A 28 8.80 -13.26 12.17
C ILE A 28 9.76 -12.19 12.68
N ASP A 29 9.32 -10.93 12.61
CA ASP A 29 10.09 -9.75 13.04
C ASP A 29 11.39 -9.47 12.25
N ASP A 30 11.57 -10.07 11.08
CA ASP A 30 12.72 -9.80 10.20
C ASP A 30 12.60 -8.43 9.47
N LEU A 31 11.38 -8.06 9.05
CA LEU A 31 11.13 -6.79 8.38
C LEU A 31 9.74 -6.25 8.71
N TRP A 32 9.72 -5.02 9.21
CA TRP A 32 8.48 -4.28 9.44
C TRP A 32 8.34 -3.16 8.42
N GLN A 33 7.13 -2.98 7.92
CA GLN A 33 6.76 -1.85 7.08
C GLN A 33 5.90 -0.90 7.90
N ALA A 34 6.22 0.39 7.86
CA ALA A 34 5.46 1.43 8.52
C ALA A 34 4.96 2.45 7.51
N ASP A 35 3.74 2.93 7.70
CA ASP A 35 3.13 3.98 6.89
C ASP A 35 2.31 4.95 7.77
N LEU A 36 1.99 6.11 7.23
CA LEU A 36 1.19 7.13 7.89
C LEU A 36 -0.09 7.37 7.12
N ILE A 37 -1.22 7.06 7.75
CA ILE A 37 -2.54 7.39 7.20
C ILE A 37 -2.86 8.83 7.58
N ASP A 38 -3.12 9.68 6.58
CA ASP A 38 -3.61 11.05 6.75
C ASP A 38 -5.15 11.06 6.85
N MET A 39 -5.64 11.48 8.02
CA MET A 39 -7.07 11.56 8.36
C MET A 39 -7.50 13.01 8.58
N GLN A 40 -6.70 14.01 8.21
CA GLN A 40 -6.98 15.42 8.51
C GLN A 40 -8.38 15.87 8.06
N SER A 41 -8.82 15.44 6.88
CA SER A 41 -10.13 15.79 6.29
C SER A 41 -11.32 15.26 7.09
N VAL A 42 -11.17 14.11 7.74
CA VAL A 42 -12.22 13.41 8.50
C VAL A 42 -11.96 13.42 10.02
N SER A 43 -10.94 14.16 10.46
CA SER A 43 -10.48 14.17 11.85
C SER A 43 -11.60 14.49 12.85
N LYS A 44 -12.53 15.40 12.50
CA LYS A 44 -13.68 15.76 13.35
C LYS A 44 -14.61 14.58 13.65
N GLU A 45 -14.76 13.66 12.70
CA GLU A 45 -15.60 12.47 12.85
C GLU A 45 -14.85 11.35 13.58
N HIS A 46 -13.51 11.33 13.48
CA HIS A 46 -12.64 10.33 14.09
C HIS A 46 -11.88 10.87 15.30
N LYS A 47 -12.60 11.42 16.29
CA LYS A 47 -12.05 11.83 17.60
C LYS A 47 -10.84 12.78 17.52
N ASN A 48 -10.79 13.61 16.48
CA ASN A 48 -9.67 14.50 16.15
C ASN A 48 -8.34 13.79 15.82
N PHE A 49 -8.36 12.49 15.51
CA PHE A 49 -7.19 11.81 14.97
C PHE A 49 -6.86 12.36 13.59
N ARG A 50 -5.69 13.00 13.47
CA ARG A 50 -5.21 13.58 12.20
C ARG A 50 -4.32 12.62 11.45
N PHE A 51 -3.59 11.79 12.17
CA PHE A 51 -2.67 10.82 11.61
C PHE A 51 -2.76 9.51 12.38
N ILE A 52 -2.66 8.41 11.65
CA ILE A 52 -2.56 7.07 12.22
C ILE A 52 -1.28 6.45 11.69
N LEU A 53 -0.34 6.13 12.59
CA LEU A 53 0.83 5.35 12.25
C LEU A 53 0.42 3.89 12.17
N THR A 54 0.58 3.27 11.01
CA THR A 54 0.38 1.84 10.82
C THR A 54 1.74 1.16 10.72
N VAL A 55 1.90 0.05 11.44
CA VAL A 55 3.09 -0.80 11.37
C VAL A 55 2.62 -2.21 11.11
N ILE A 56 3.21 -2.90 10.14
CA ILE A 56 2.91 -4.29 9.84
C ILE A 56 4.19 -5.12 9.80
N ASP A 57 4.18 -6.24 10.50
CA ASP A 57 5.18 -7.27 10.27
C ASP A 57 4.91 -7.93 8.91
N THR A 58 5.88 -7.83 8.01
CA THR A 58 5.72 -8.30 6.64
C THR A 58 5.73 -9.82 6.53
N PHE A 59 6.21 -10.55 7.55
CA PHE A 59 6.14 -12.01 7.62
C PHE A 59 4.82 -12.49 8.23
N SER A 60 4.56 -12.20 9.51
CA SER A 60 3.36 -12.69 10.21
C SER A 60 2.05 -12.00 9.79
N LYS A 61 2.14 -10.87 9.08
CA LYS A 61 1.02 -9.98 8.75
C LYS A 61 0.31 -9.39 9.97
N TYR A 62 0.94 -9.45 11.13
CA TYR A 62 0.44 -8.78 12.32
C TYR A 62 0.57 -7.26 12.13
N ALA A 63 -0.53 -6.53 12.35
CA ALA A 63 -0.58 -5.08 12.15
C ALA A 63 -0.92 -4.35 13.47
N TRP A 64 -0.26 -3.22 13.67
CA TRP A 64 -0.52 -2.28 14.74
C TRP A 64 -0.94 -0.93 14.16
N ALA A 65 -1.83 -0.25 14.86
CA ALA A 65 -2.23 1.11 14.54
C ALA A 65 -2.09 1.98 15.79
N PHE A 66 -1.35 3.07 15.66
CA PHE A 66 -1.13 4.04 16.72
C PHE A 66 -1.68 5.39 16.28
N SER A 67 -2.46 6.03 17.15
CA SER A 67 -2.99 7.36 16.94
C SER A 67 -2.87 8.16 18.23
N ASN A 68 -2.53 9.44 18.11
CA ASN A 68 -2.30 10.34 19.25
C ASN A 68 -3.55 11.12 19.63
#